data_AF-A0A4Z0H2S5-F1
#
_entry.id   AF-A0A4Z0H2S5-F1
#
_cell.length_a   1.000
_cell.length_b   1.000
_cell.length_c   1.000
_cell.angle_alpha   90.00
_cell.angle_beta   90.00
_cell.angle_gamma   90.00
#
_symmetry.space_group_name_H-M   'P 1'
#
loop_
_entity.id
_entity.type
_entity.pdbx_description
1 polymer ?
#
loop_
_entity_poly.entity_id
_entity_poly.type
_entity_poly.pdbx_seq_one_letter_code
_entity_poly.pdbx_strand_id
1 'polypeptide(L)'
;MSRVALQTLIDRSFRNMKAVHPAVKDKIHLLLIKCYRDGINVQISSGYRSNTEQQRIYNQGRTTAGSVVTNAKPGQSVHNYGLAVDYFLTNWDGTDATWTVNKDWRSVAEFGKALRFNWGGDWKNFRDYAHLELTDGLSWRDLKAGRRPRDVVLNEGPPQQGHSGYDTYRLQIALRDIGYNLEADGFFGSSTDSVLKQFQREHGLEVDGLYGMDSMRKMKDVMNRNSAAGREPKEELTVVRDNNEPSDWAKKDWEEAKENGYFIGKRPKENMTREEVAVVVNRLRQNFLTLIEENKKEIRDLREEIDRLSN
;
A
#
# COMPACT_ATOMS: atom_id res chain seq x y z
N MET A 1 4.29 27.06 -17.26
CA MET A 1 3.34 26.23 -16.48
C MET A 1 4.10 25.63 -15.31
N SER A 2 3.50 25.57 -14.13
CA SER A 2 4.08 24.89 -12.97
C SER A 2 4.11 23.38 -13.20
N ARG A 3 5.09 22.69 -12.60
CA ARG A 3 5.11 21.23 -12.59
C ARG A 3 3.93 20.71 -11.79
N VAL A 4 3.31 19.62 -12.21
CA VAL A 4 2.34 18.88 -11.38
C VAL A 4 2.96 18.52 -10.03
N ALA A 5 2.20 18.63 -8.95
CA ALA A 5 2.67 18.23 -7.63
C ALA A 5 2.84 16.69 -7.57
N LEU A 6 3.91 16.23 -6.92
CA LEU A 6 4.16 14.81 -6.68
C LEU A 6 2.95 14.12 -6.01
N GLN A 7 2.36 14.77 -5.00
CA GLN A 7 1.22 14.19 -4.29
C GLN A 7 0.04 13.94 -5.24
N THR A 8 -0.20 14.84 -6.20
CA THR A 8 -1.24 14.66 -7.22
C THR A 8 -0.98 13.42 -8.09
N LEU A 9 0.27 13.15 -8.47
CA LEU A 9 0.63 11.95 -9.24
C LEU A 9 0.44 10.67 -8.40
N ILE A 10 0.81 10.71 -7.11
CA ILE A 10 0.63 9.61 -6.16
C ILE A 10 -0.86 9.29 -5.98
N ASP A 11 -1.68 10.30 -5.71
CA ASP A 11 -3.11 10.11 -5.44
C ASP A 11 -3.85 9.53 -6.64
N ARG A 12 -3.57 10.05 -7.84
CA ARG A 12 -4.14 9.53 -9.10
C ARG A 12 -3.69 8.08 -9.34
N SER A 13 -2.41 7.79 -9.10
CA SER A 13 -1.87 6.44 -9.26
C SER A 13 -2.52 5.45 -8.28
N PHE A 14 -2.57 5.79 -6.98
CA PHE A 14 -3.13 4.92 -5.96
C PHE A 14 -4.62 4.64 -6.18
N ARG A 15 -5.37 5.61 -6.70
CA ARG A 15 -6.76 5.40 -7.11
C ARG A 15 -6.88 4.33 -8.20
N ASN A 16 -6.01 4.39 -9.22
CA ASN A 16 -6.02 3.46 -10.35
C ASN A 16 -5.46 2.07 -9.99
N MET A 17 -4.65 1.98 -8.94
CA MET A 17 -4.09 0.72 -8.45
C MET A 17 -5.15 -0.20 -7.81
N LYS A 18 -6.23 0.35 -7.25
CA LYS A 18 -7.29 -0.44 -6.59
C LYS A 18 -6.71 -1.39 -5.52
N ALA A 19 -7.15 -2.65 -5.50
CA ALA A 19 -6.76 -3.68 -4.53
C ALA A 19 -5.49 -4.46 -4.92
N VAL A 20 -4.44 -3.79 -5.42
CA VAL A 20 -3.13 -4.43 -5.58
C VAL A 20 -2.55 -4.85 -4.23
N HIS A 21 -1.63 -5.80 -4.26
CA HIS A 21 -0.91 -6.25 -3.08
C HIS A 21 -0.15 -5.08 -2.40
N PRO A 22 -0.12 -5.02 -1.05
CA PRO A 22 0.61 -3.98 -0.32
C PRO A 22 2.07 -3.79 -0.78
N ALA A 23 2.81 -4.88 -0.98
CA ALA A 23 4.18 -4.83 -1.49
C ALA A 23 4.29 -4.14 -2.88
N VAL A 24 3.32 -4.36 -3.78
CA VAL A 24 3.27 -3.67 -5.07
C VAL A 24 3.03 -2.18 -4.84
N LYS A 25 2.07 -1.84 -3.98
CA LYS A 25 1.75 -0.45 -3.66
C LYS A 25 2.93 0.31 -3.06
N ASP A 26 3.64 -0.31 -2.12
CA ASP A 26 4.79 0.27 -1.44
C ASP A 26 5.97 0.53 -2.42
N LYS A 27 6.28 -0.44 -3.27
CA LYS A 27 7.34 -0.29 -4.28
C LYS A 27 6.98 0.74 -5.35
N ILE A 28 5.72 0.76 -5.82
CA ILE A 28 5.28 1.78 -6.77
C ILE A 28 5.32 3.18 -6.14
N HIS A 29 5.01 3.32 -4.86
CA HIS A 29 5.16 4.60 -4.18
C HIS A 29 6.59 5.13 -4.25
N LEU A 30 7.57 4.27 -3.96
CA LEU A 30 8.99 4.61 -4.08
C LEU A 30 9.38 4.94 -5.53
N LEU A 31 8.88 4.17 -6.50
CA LEU A 31 9.12 4.42 -7.92
C LEU A 31 8.63 5.81 -8.32
N LEU A 32 7.40 6.20 -7.95
CA LEU A 32 6.85 7.51 -8.26
C LEU A 32 7.70 8.64 -7.69
N ILE A 33 8.18 8.49 -6.45
CA ILE A 33 9.04 9.48 -5.79
C ILE A 33 10.38 9.60 -6.50
N LYS A 34 11.06 8.48 -6.76
CA LYS A 34 12.37 8.49 -7.44
C LYS A 34 12.26 9.09 -8.84
N CYS A 35 11.29 8.64 -9.64
CA CYS A 35 11.06 9.19 -10.98
C CYS A 35 10.77 10.69 -10.94
N TYR A 36 9.97 11.15 -9.97
CA TYR A 36 9.67 12.57 -9.84
C TYR A 36 10.92 13.41 -9.51
N ARG A 37 11.79 12.92 -8.63
CA ARG A 37 13.07 13.58 -8.31
C ARG A 37 13.98 13.66 -9.54
N ASP A 38 13.91 12.66 -10.43
CA ASP A 38 14.66 12.63 -11.69
C ASP A 38 13.99 13.41 -12.84
N GLY A 39 12.95 14.20 -12.53
CA GLY A 39 12.26 15.04 -13.52
C GLY A 39 11.23 14.30 -14.38
N ILE A 40 10.91 13.04 -14.06
CA ILE A 40 9.98 12.20 -14.82
C ILE A 40 8.63 12.15 -14.11
N ASN A 41 7.57 12.62 -14.76
CA ASN A 41 6.21 12.52 -14.23
C ASN A 41 5.59 11.18 -14.65
N VAL A 42 5.41 10.28 -13.68
CA VAL A 42 4.84 8.94 -13.89
C VAL A 42 3.46 8.87 -13.25
N GLN A 43 2.54 8.15 -13.88
CA GLN A 43 1.25 7.81 -13.30
C GLN A 43 0.86 6.37 -13.63
N ILE A 44 0.14 5.73 -12.70
CA ILE A 44 -0.41 4.38 -12.91
C ILE A 44 -1.78 4.49 -13.58
N SER A 45 -1.99 3.79 -14.69
CA SER A 45 -3.27 3.70 -15.41
C SER A 45 -4.13 2.52 -14.94
N SER A 46 -3.51 1.42 -14.50
CA SER A 46 -4.22 0.22 -14.06
C SER A 46 -3.45 -0.51 -12.97
N GLY A 47 -4.17 -1.12 -12.03
CA GLY A 47 -3.62 -2.08 -11.08
C GLY A 47 -4.47 -3.33 -11.02
N TYR A 48 -5.07 -3.62 -9.86
CA TYR A 48 -5.89 -4.83 -9.69
C TYR A 48 -7.10 -4.84 -10.61
N ARG A 49 -7.39 -6.00 -11.19
CA ARG A 49 -8.57 -6.24 -12.02
C ARG A 49 -9.22 -7.56 -11.64
N SER A 50 -10.43 -7.52 -11.12
CA SER A 50 -11.21 -8.73 -10.80
C SER A 50 -11.44 -9.61 -12.03
N ASN A 51 -11.76 -10.89 -11.79
CA ASN A 51 -12.12 -11.83 -12.87
C ASN A 51 -13.33 -11.35 -13.70
N THR A 52 -14.30 -10.71 -13.05
CA THR A 52 -15.47 -10.13 -13.73
C THR A 52 -15.06 -8.97 -14.64
N GLU A 53 -14.21 -8.05 -14.16
CA GLU A 53 -13.68 -6.97 -14.99
C GLU A 53 -12.82 -7.50 -16.14
N GLN A 54 -11.99 -8.53 -15.90
CA GLN A 54 -11.19 -9.19 -16.94
C GLN A 54 -12.07 -9.84 -18.01
N GLN A 55 -13.18 -10.47 -17.62
CA GLN A 55 -14.13 -11.06 -18.57
C GLN A 55 -14.75 -9.99 -19.48
N ARG A 56 -15.09 -8.81 -18.93
CA ARG A 56 -15.65 -7.70 -19.72
C ARG A 56 -14.67 -7.22 -20.77
N ILE A 57 -13.41 -6.98 -20.43
CA ILE A 57 -12.41 -6.52 -21.40
C ILE A 57 -11.96 -7.62 -22.37
N TYR A 58 -12.06 -8.89 -21.98
CA TYR A 58 -11.87 -10.01 -22.90
C TYR A 58 -13.00 -10.11 -23.93
N ASN A 59 -14.24 -9.80 -23.55
CA ASN A 59 -15.40 -9.79 -24.45
C ASN A 59 -15.34 -8.67 -25.50
N GLN A 60 -14.64 -7.56 -25.20
CA GLN A 60 -14.50 -6.42 -26.10
C GLN A 60 -13.83 -6.80 -27.43
N GLY A 61 -14.47 -6.45 -28.55
CA GLY A 61 -14.04 -6.82 -29.91
C GLY A 61 -14.23 -8.28 -30.26
N ARG A 62 -14.91 -9.06 -29.40
CA ARG A 62 -15.25 -10.48 -29.62
C ARG A 62 -16.76 -10.70 -29.57
N THR A 63 -17.35 -10.40 -28.42
CA THR A 63 -18.79 -10.55 -28.16
C THR A 63 -19.47 -9.23 -27.81
N THR A 64 -18.70 -8.17 -27.54
CA THR A 64 -19.19 -6.79 -27.42
C THR A 64 -18.42 -5.86 -28.35
N ALA A 65 -19.01 -4.72 -28.70
CA ALA A 65 -18.37 -3.73 -29.57
C ALA A 65 -17.07 -3.15 -28.97
N GLY A 66 -16.19 -2.64 -29.82
CA GLY A 66 -14.90 -2.03 -29.46
C GLY A 66 -13.69 -2.81 -29.99
N SER A 67 -12.49 -2.25 -29.80
CA SER A 67 -11.24 -2.94 -30.18
C SER A 67 -10.87 -4.02 -29.17
N VAL A 68 -10.22 -5.09 -29.63
CA VAL A 68 -9.64 -6.10 -28.72
C VAL A 68 -8.49 -5.47 -27.94
N VAL A 69 -8.62 -5.38 -26.61
CA VAL A 69 -7.60 -4.77 -25.72
C VAL A 69 -6.81 -5.80 -24.92
N THR A 70 -7.22 -7.07 -24.93
CA THR A 70 -6.52 -8.15 -24.23
C THR A 70 -6.79 -9.51 -24.88
N ASN A 71 -5.84 -10.43 -24.75
CA ASN A 71 -5.99 -11.84 -25.06
C ASN A 71 -6.18 -12.72 -23.81
N ALA A 72 -6.04 -12.15 -22.61
CA ALA A 72 -6.14 -12.88 -21.35
C ALA A 72 -7.59 -13.07 -20.90
N LYS A 73 -8.00 -14.32 -20.66
CA LYS A 73 -9.25 -14.66 -19.99
C LYS A 73 -9.16 -14.37 -18.48
N PRO A 74 -10.28 -14.42 -17.73
CA PRO A 74 -10.24 -14.35 -16.27
C PRO A 74 -9.26 -15.36 -15.66
N GLY A 75 -8.40 -14.87 -14.75
CA GLY A 75 -7.34 -15.66 -14.11
C GLY A 75 -6.14 -15.97 -15.03
N GLN A 76 -6.03 -15.33 -16.20
CA GLN A 76 -4.86 -15.43 -17.08
C GLN A 76 -4.03 -14.14 -17.15
N SER A 77 -4.43 -13.10 -16.40
CA SER A 77 -3.71 -11.84 -16.28
C SER A 77 -3.15 -11.69 -14.88
N VAL A 78 -1.92 -11.19 -14.76
CA VAL A 78 -1.29 -10.94 -13.45
C VAL A 78 -2.03 -9.84 -12.66
N HIS A 79 -2.72 -8.92 -13.34
CA HIS A 79 -3.63 -7.95 -12.71
C HIS A 79 -4.74 -8.63 -11.89
N ASN A 80 -5.13 -9.88 -12.22
CA ASN A 80 -6.16 -10.62 -11.47
C ASN A 80 -5.70 -11.05 -10.08
N TYR A 81 -4.39 -11.00 -9.83
CA TYR A 81 -3.76 -11.38 -8.57
C TYR A 81 -3.29 -10.17 -7.77
N GLY A 82 -3.52 -8.95 -8.26
CA GLY A 82 -3.06 -7.71 -7.61
C GLY A 82 -1.54 -7.53 -7.66
N LEU A 83 -0.86 -8.22 -8.57
CA LEU A 83 0.61 -8.26 -8.66
C LEU A 83 1.17 -7.44 -9.82
N ALA A 84 0.34 -6.70 -10.55
CA ALA A 84 0.76 -5.90 -11.68
C ALA A 84 0.15 -4.51 -11.69
N VAL A 85 0.87 -3.59 -12.31
CA VAL A 85 0.41 -2.25 -12.65
C VAL A 85 0.80 -1.91 -14.09
N ASP A 86 0.02 -1.05 -14.71
CA ASP A 86 0.36 -0.42 -15.98
C ASP A 86 0.65 1.07 -15.73
N TYR A 87 1.75 1.59 -16.27
CA TYR A 87 2.13 3.00 -16.13
C TYR A 87 2.14 3.75 -17.46
N PHE A 88 2.05 5.07 -17.36
CA PHE A 88 2.28 6.01 -18.44
C PHE A 88 3.03 7.25 -17.91
N LEU A 89 3.56 8.06 -18.82
CA LEU A 89 4.19 9.33 -18.48
C LEU A 89 3.19 10.46 -18.67
N THR A 90 3.37 11.58 -17.97
CA THR A 90 2.59 12.80 -18.23
C THR A 90 3.48 13.91 -18.74
N ASN A 91 2.87 14.91 -19.37
CA ASN A 91 3.53 16.20 -19.58
C ASN A 91 3.87 16.88 -18.23
N TRP A 92 4.58 18.03 -18.30
CA TRP A 92 5.17 18.68 -17.13
C TRP A 92 4.14 19.12 -16.08
N ASP A 93 2.99 19.63 -16.52
CA ASP A 93 1.88 20.07 -15.67
C ASP A 93 0.87 18.94 -15.32
N GLY A 94 1.10 17.73 -15.86
CA GLY A 94 0.36 16.52 -15.52
C GLY A 94 -1.08 16.47 -16.06
N THR A 95 -1.37 17.23 -17.11
CA THR A 95 -2.69 17.29 -17.77
C THR A 95 -2.84 16.25 -18.87
N ASP A 96 -1.77 15.95 -19.61
CA ASP A 96 -1.80 15.04 -20.75
C ASP A 96 -0.97 13.77 -20.53
N ALA A 97 -1.51 12.64 -20.98
CA ALA A 97 -0.84 11.36 -20.99
C ALA A 97 0.07 11.21 -22.23
N THR A 98 1.28 10.71 -22.02
CA THR A 98 2.23 10.32 -23.06
C THR A 98 2.47 8.82 -22.99
N TRP A 99 2.25 8.13 -24.11
CA TRP A 99 2.42 6.68 -24.27
C TRP A 99 3.66 6.32 -25.10
N THR A 100 4.55 7.28 -25.32
CA THR A 100 5.76 7.12 -26.13
C THR A 100 6.84 6.41 -25.32
N VAL A 101 7.32 5.28 -25.82
CA VAL A 101 8.43 4.52 -25.23
C VAL A 101 9.77 5.19 -25.55
N ASN A 102 10.06 6.30 -24.85
CA ASN A 102 11.28 7.09 -24.99
C ASN A 102 12.36 6.68 -23.97
N LYS A 103 13.38 7.53 -23.75
CA LYS A 103 14.43 7.30 -22.75
C LYS A 103 13.88 7.31 -21.31
N ASP A 104 12.98 8.24 -21.00
CA ASP A 104 12.41 8.39 -19.65
C ASP A 104 11.53 7.19 -19.31
N TRP A 105 10.75 6.70 -20.29
CA TRP A 105 9.96 5.48 -20.15
C TRP A 105 10.84 4.28 -19.75
N ARG A 106 12.01 4.15 -20.39
CA ARG A 106 12.96 3.08 -20.08
C ARG A 106 13.61 3.29 -18.71
N SER A 107 13.91 4.53 -18.31
CA SER A 107 14.40 4.81 -16.94
C SER A 107 13.38 4.36 -15.88
N VAL A 108 12.08 4.61 -16.09
CA VAL A 108 11.02 4.12 -15.20
C VAL A 108 11.01 2.59 -15.12
N ALA A 109 11.13 1.91 -16.27
CA ALA A 109 11.21 0.46 -16.32
C ALA A 109 12.43 -0.09 -15.57
N GLU A 110 13.61 0.51 -15.75
CA GLU A 110 14.83 0.12 -15.04
C GLU A 110 14.72 0.34 -13.52
N PHE A 111 14.06 1.41 -13.07
CA PHE A 111 13.73 1.57 -11.66
C PHE A 111 12.73 0.53 -11.15
N GLY A 112 11.73 0.18 -11.96
CA GLY A 112 10.83 -0.94 -11.66
C GLY A 112 11.60 -2.25 -11.47
N LYS A 113 12.53 -2.55 -12.39
CA LYS A 113 13.39 -3.74 -12.32
C LYS A 113 14.29 -3.75 -11.08
N ALA A 114 14.88 -2.60 -10.75
CA ALA A 114 15.64 -2.48 -9.50
C ALA A 114 14.76 -2.87 -8.31
N LEU A 115 13.50 -2.41 -8.28
CA LEU A 115 12.50 -2.77 -7.27
C LEU A 115 11.90 -4.18 -7.42
N ARG A 116 12.51 -5.03 -8.26
CA ARG A 116 12.16 -6.44 -8.52
C ARG A 116 10.89 -6.67 -9.35
N PHE A 117 10.38 -5.63 -10.01
CA PHE A 117 9.36 -5.84 -11.04
C PHE A 117 9.98 -6.46 -12.30
N ASN A 118 9.27 -7.38 -12.93
CA ASN A 118 9.51 -7.72 -14.32
C ASN A 118 8.79 -6.68 -15.21
N TRP A 119 9.43 -6.28 -16.29
CA TRP A 119 8.87 -5.30 -17.23
C TRP A 119 8.38 -5.99 -18.50
N GLY A 120 7.14 -5.72 -18.91
CA GLY A 120 6.55 -6.30 -20.11
C GLY A 120 7.23 -5.88 -21.41
N GLY A 121 8.00 -4.79 -21.40
CA GLY A 121 8.85 -4.40 -22.53
C GLY A 121 9.99 -5.38 -22.83
N ASP A 122 10.40 -6.20 -21.86
CA ASP A 122 11.44 -7.24 -22.04
C ASP A 122 10.90 -8.56 -22.60
N TRP A 123 9.58 -8.72 -22.70
CA TRP A 123 8.99 -9.96 -23.19
C TRP A 123 9.42 -10.26 -24.63
N LYS A 124 9.73 -11.53 -24.92
CA LYS A 124 10.19 -11.96 -26.24
C LYS A 124 9.10 -11.82 -27.32
N ASN A 125 7.84 -12.04 -26.94
CA ASN A 125 6.66 -11.91 -27.80
C ASN A 125 5.63 -11.04 -27.08
N PHE A 126 4.84 -10.27 -27.83
CA PHE A 126 3.76 -9.43 -27.29
C PHE A 126 4.23 -8.44 -26.21
N ARG A 127 5.25 -7.65 -26.52
CA ARG A 127 5.78 -6.63 -25.58
C ARG A 127 4.67 -5.69 -25.13
N ASP A 128 4.52 -5.59 -23.82
CA ASP A 128 3.63 -4.65 -23.16
C ASP A 128 4.46 -3.64 -22.38
N TYR A 129 4.76 -2.51 -23.01
CA TYR A 129 5.69 -1.53 -22.46
C TYR A 129 5.16 -0.81 -21.22
N ALA A 130 3.85 -0.78 -20.99
CA ALA A 130 3.27 -0.17 -19.80
C ALA A 130 3.34 -1.10 -18.58
N HIS A 131 3.51 -2.40 -18.81
CA HIS A 131 3.28 -3.41 -17.80
C HIS A 131 4.48 -3.62 -16.88
N LEU A 132 4.24 -3.57 -15.56
CA LEU A 132 5.17 -3.99 -14.52
C LEU A 132 4.48 -5.04 -13.64
N GLU A 133 5.16 -6.17 -13.40
CA GLU A 133 4.62 -7.25 -12.56
C GLU A 133 5.63 -7.71 -11.48
N LEU A 134 5.16 -7.86 -10.25
CA LEU A 134 5.96 -8.33 -9.11
C LEU A 134 5.72 -9.83 -8.92
N THR A 135 6.25 -10.64 -9.83
CA THR A 135 5.97 -12.08 -9.89
C THR A 135 7.12 -12.96 -9.42
N ASP A 136 8.34 -12.42 -9.28
CA ASP A 136 9.56 -13.22 -9.01
C ASP A 136 9.67 -14.41 -10.00
N GLY A 137 9.29 -14.17 -11.25
CA GLY A 137 9.34 -15.16 -12.34
C GLY A 137 8.16 -16.14 -12.39
N LEU A 138 7.18 -16.04 -11.48
CA LEU A 138 5.97 -16.86 -11.53
C LEU A 138 5.06 -16.48 -12.71
N SER A 139 4.56 -17.49 -13.43
CA SER A 139 3.58 -17.28 -14.48
C SER A 139 2.16 -17.14 -13.92
N TRP A 140 1.20 -16.66 -14.73
CA TRP A 140 -0.22 -16.68 -14.34
C TRP A 140 -0.72 -18.09 -13.99
N ARG A 141 -0.12 -19.16 -14.55
CA ARG A 141 -0.49 -20.54 -14.21
C ARG A 141 -0.08 -20.90 -12.79
N ASP A 142 1.11 -20.47 -12.39
CA ASP A 142 1.60 -20.64 -11.02
C ASP A 142 0.73 -19.88 -10.02
N LEU A 143 0.40 -18.63 -10.34
CA LEU A 143 -0.47 -17.80 -9.50
C LEU A 143 -1.88 -18.39 -9.37
N LYS A 144 -2.42 -18.92 -10.47
CA LYS A 144 -3.70 -19.63 -10.50
C LYS A 144 -3.68 -20.92 -9.66
N ALA A 145 -2.54 -21.61 -9.62
CA ALA A 145 -2.32 -22.78 -8.77
C ALA A 145 -2.08 -22.43 -7.29
N GLY A 146 -2.13 -21.14 -6.92
CA GLY A 146 -1.99 -20.69 -5.53
C GLY A 146 -0.56 -20.32 -5.13
N ARG A 147 0.44 -20.47 -6.01
CA ARG A 147 1.80 -20.01 -5.71
C ARG A 147 1.84 -18.50 -5.58
N ARG A 148 2.71 -17.98 -4.72
CA ARG A 148 2.90 -16.55 -4.51
C ARG A 148 4.38 -16.18 -4.60
N PRO A 149 4.72 -14.98 -5.10
CA PRO A 149 6.11 -14.52 -5.23
C PRO A 149 6.79 -14.39 -3.86
N ARG A 150 8.10 -14.65 -3.79
CA ARG A 150 8.83 -14.50 -2.51
C ARG A 150 8.79 -13.08 -2.00
N ASP A 151 9.00 -12.09 -2.87
CA ASP A 151 9.01 -10.67 -2.49
C ASP A 151 7.69 -10.16 -1.91
N VAL A 152 6.58 -10.83 -2.25
CA VAL A 152 5.25 -10.52 -1.73
C VAL A 152 5.10 -11.05 -0.31
N VAL A 153 5.62 -12.26 -0.05
CA VAL A 153 5.65 -12.90 1.27
C VAL A 153 6.69 -12.23 2.17
N LEU A 154 7.83 -11.82 1.61
CA LEU A 154 8.92 -11.20 2.35
C LEU A 154 8.59 -9.76 2.72
N ASN A 155 7.87 -8.97 1.91
CA ASN A 155 7.49 -7.60 2.28
C ASN A 155 6.21 -7.53 3.13
N GLU A 156 6.05 -8.47 4.07
CA GLU A 156 4.98 -8.44 5.07
C GLU A 156 5.53 -8.01 6.43
N GLY A 157 4.79 -7.15 7.14
CA GLY A 157 5.18 -6.68 8.46
C GLY A 157 6.21 -5.54 8.46
N PRO A 158 6.85 -5.26 9.62
CA PRO A 158 7.76 -4.14 9.76
C PRO A 158 9.02 -4.29 8.90
N PRO A 159 9.67 -3.18 8.44
CA PRO A 159 10.91 -3.26 7.69
C PRO A 159 12.00 -4.07 8.40
N GLN A 160 12.56 -5.06 7.69
CA GLN A 160 13.65 -5.93 8.14
C GLN A 160 14.46 -6.41 6.93
N GLN A 161 15.57 -7.11 7.18
CA GLN A 161 16.46 -7.61 6.12
C GLN A 161 15.68 -8.36 5.02
N GLY A 162 15.92 -7.98 3.77
CA GLY A 162 15.24 -8.51 2.59
C GLY A 162 14.03 -7.68 2.13
N HIS A 163 13.52 -6.76 2.96
CA HIS A 163 12.43 -5.88 2.56
C HIS A 163 12.92 -4.81 1.56
N SER A 164 12.00 -4.28 0.77
CA SER A 164 12.27 -3.14 -0.09
C SER A 164 11.00 -2.39 -0.48
N GLY A 165 11.14 -1.08 -0.67
CA GLY A 165 10.06 -0.18 -1.04
C GLY A 165 10.06 1.09 -0.20
N TYR A 166 8.94 1.80 -0.19
CA TYR A 166 8.85 3.13 0.39
C TYR A 166 9.00 3.13 1.91
N ASP A 167 8.47 2.14 2.62
CA ASP A 167 8.64 2.05 4.07
C ASP A 167 10.11 1.83 4.49
N THR A 168 10.85 1.04 3.71
CA THR A 168 12.30 0.87 3.89
C THR A 168 13.05 2.16 3.61
N TYR A 169 12.70 2.85 2.51
CA TYR A 169 13.29 4.14 2.17
C TYR A 169 13.04 5.18 3.30
N ARG A 170 11.83 5.22 3.86
CA ARG A 170 11.47 6.07 5.00
C ARG A 170 12.33 5.80 6.23
N LEU A 171 12.58 4.54 6.55
CA LEU A 171 13.48 4.16 7.62
C LEU A 171 14.91 4.66 7.36
N GLN A 172 15.44 4.45 6.17
CA GLN A 172 16.80 4.86 5.84
C GLN A 172 16.98 6.38 5.92
N ILE A 173 16.00 7.15 5.41
CA ILE A 173 15.96 8.61 5.58
C ILE A 173 15.92 8.98 7.07
N ALA A 174 15.06 8.33 7.85
CA ALA A 174 14.94 8.59 9.27
C ALA A 174 16.25 8.37 10.04
N LEU A 175 16.93 7.24 9.79
CA LEU A 175 18.25 6.93 10.36
C LEU A 175 19.29 7.98 9.94
N ARG A 176 19.29 8.39 8.67
CA ARG A 176 20.21 9.41 8.17
C ARG A 176 20.00 10.76 8.85
N ASP A 177 18.75 11.16 9.03
CA ASP A 177 18.39 12.46 9.62
C ASP A 177 18.78 12.56 11.10
N ILE A 178 18.87 11.41 11.79
CA ILE A 178 19.35 11.35 13.18
C ILE A 178 20.87 11.10 13.29
N GLY A 179 21.59 11.06 12.16
CA GLY A 179 23.06 11.09 12.11
C GLY A 179 23.75 9.80 11.71
N TYR A 180 23.02 8.73 11.33
CA TYR A 180 23.66 7.53 10.78
C TYR A 180 24.07 7.72 9.33
N ASN A 181 25.18 7.08 8.93
CA ASN A 181 25.64 7.11 7.55
C ASN A 181 25.18 5.85 6.80
N LEU A 182 24.20 6.02 5.91
CA LEU A 182 23.69 4.97 5.02
C LEU A 182 23.05 5.58 3.77
N GLU A 183 23.00 4.78 2.72
CA GLU A 183 22.23 5.13 1.52
C GLU A 183 20.73 4.92 1.78
N ALA A 184 19.91 5.83 1.23
CA ALA A 184 18.46 5.70 1.21
C ALA A 184 17.99 5.24 -0.17
N ASP A 185 18.25 3.97 -0.49
CA ASP A 185 17.95 3.36 -1.78
C ASP A 185 16.58 2.64 -1.80
N GLY A 186 15.98 2.42 -0.63
CA GLY A 186 14.75 1.66 -0.44
C GLY A 186 14.95 0.15 -0.39
N PHE A 187 16.18 -0.35 -0.27
CA PHE A 187 16.50 -1.77 -0.07
C PHE A 187 17.05 -2.04 1.32
N PHE A 188 16.40 -2.96 2.02
CA PHE A 188 16.83 -3.35 3.35
C PHE A 188 17.89 -4.46 3.24
N GLY A 189 19.10 -4.04 2.88
CA GLY A 189 20.29 -4.90 2.80
C GLY A 189 21.06 -4.99 4.13
N SER A 190 22.23 -5.63 4.08
CA SER A 190 23.12 -5.79 5.24
C SER A 190 23.57 -4.46 5.86
N SER A 191 23.73 -3.42 5.05
CA SER A 191 24.07 -2.07 5.54
C SER A 191 22.95 -1.49 6.39
N THR A 192 21.70 -1.56 5.91
CA THR A 192 20.53 -1.07 6.67
C THR A 192 20.30 -1.88 7.94
N ASP A 193 20.45 -3.20 7.89
CA ASP A 193 20.39 -4.08 9.06
C ASP A 193 21.43 -3.71 10.11
N SER A 194 22.68 -3.52 9.69
CA SER A 194 23.78 -3.16 10.58
C SER A 194 23.52 -1.82 11.29
N VAL A 195 23.05 -0.82 10.54
CA VAL A 195 22.74 0.51 11.07
C VAL A 195 21.50 0.50 11.96
N LEU A 196 20.45 -0.25 11.61
CA LEU A 196 19.28 -0.38 12.47
C LEU A 196 19.64 -1.05 13.80
N LYS A 197 20.42 -2.14 13.75
CA LYS A 197 20.90 -2.81 14.96
C LYS A 197 21.81 -1.90 15.79
N GLN A 198 22.58 -1.01 15.15
CA GLN A 198 23.34 0.02 15.85
C GLN A 198 22.40 1.00 16.58
N PHE A 199 21.39 1.53 15.89
CA PHE A 199 20.36 2.38 16.49
C PHE A 199 19.68 1.70 17.68
N GLN A 200 19.30 0.43 17.55
CA GLN A 200 18.69 -0.34 18.63
C GLN A 200 19.62 -0.44 19.85
N ARG A 201 20.90 -0.78 19.64
CA ARG A 201 21.90 -0.83 20.72
C ARG A 201 22.08 0.50 21.43
N GLU A 202 22.25 1.58 20.67
CA GLU A 202 22.54 2.91 21.21
C GLU A 202 21.36 3.50 22.00
N HIS A 203 20.14 3.06 21.72
CA HIS A 203 18.93 3.53 22.40
C HIS A 203 18.31 2.53 23.38
N GLY A 204 19.04 1.47 23.73
CA GLY A 204 18.63 0.49 24.74
C GLY A 204 17.40 -0.33 24.34
N LEU A 205 17.25 -0.61 23.04
CA LEU A 205 16.21 -1.48 22.49
C LEU A 205 16.72 -2.92 22.34
N GLU A 206 15.79 -3.86 22.15
CA GLU A 206 16.14 -5.20 21.67
C GLU A 206 16.79 -5.12 20.28
N VAL A 207 17.88 -5.86 20.08
CA VAL A 207 18.73 -5.80 18.88
C VAL A 207 18.33 -6.90 17.90
N ASP A 208 17.07 -6.88 17.49
CA ASP A 208 16.45 -7.89 16.63
C ASP A 208 16.59 -7.57 15.13
N GLY A 209 17.03 -6.36 14.76
CA GLY A 209 17.06 -5.91 13.37
C GLY A 209 15.68 -5.66 12.75
N LEU A 210 14.64 -5.57 13.58
CA LEU A 210 13.27 -5.29 13.17
C LEU A 210 12.94 -3.82 13.43
N TYR A 211 12.48 -3.11 12.40
CA TYR A 211 11.94 -1.76 12.58
C TYR A 211 10.48 -1.80 13.06
N GLY A 212 10.26 -2.52 14.17
CA GLY A 212 8.97 -2.72 14.82
C GLY A 212 8.52 -1.51 15.65
N MET A 213 7.47 -1.70 16.44
CA MET A 213 6.81 -0.61 17.19
C MET A 213 7.76 0.14 18.14
N ASP A 214 8.62 -0.57 18.86
CA ASP A 214 9.57 0.06 19.78
C ASP A 214 10.63 0.88 19.06
N SER A 215 11.20 0.34 17.97
CA SER A 215 12.12 1.07 17.09
C SER A 215 11.46 2.32 16.51
N MET A 216 10.21 2.22 16.03
CA MET A 216 9.45 3.36 15.50
C MET A 216 9.17 4.44 16.55
N ARG A 217 8.72 4.04 17.75
CA ARG A 217 8.46 4.96 18.86
C ARG A 217 9.75 5.68 19.26
N LYS A 218 10.85 4.94 19.40
CA LYS A 218 12.15 5.52 19.73
C LYS A 218 12.62 6.49 18.65
N MET A 219 12.50 6.13 17.37
CA MET A 219 12.90 6.99 16.26
C MET A 219 12.14 8.32 16.32
N LYS A 220 10.82 8.27 16.54
CA LYS A 220 9.99 9.46 16.67
C LYS A 220 10.43 10.34 17.85
N ASP A 221 10.75 9.73 19.00
CA ASP A 221 11.25 10.48 20.17
C ASP A 221 12.59 11.17 19.88
N VAL A 222 13.51 10.49 19.20
CA VAL A 222 14.83 11.04 18.82
C VAL A 222 14.66 12.20 17.84
N MET A 223 13.83 12.03 16.81
CA MET A 223 13.52 13.08 15.84
C MET A 223 12.94 14.34 16.50
N ASN A 224 11.95 14.15 17.39
CA ASN A 224 11.33 15.27 18.10
C ASN A 224 12.34 16.04 18.96
N ARG A 225 13.29 15.34 19.60
CA ARG A 225 14.37 15.96 20.38
C ARG A 225 15.34 16.73 19.49
N ASN A 226 15.70 16.20 18.33
CA ASN A 226 16.59 16.87 17.39
C ASN A 226 15.96 18.15 16.80
N SER A 227 14.66 18.11 16.47
CA SER A 227 13.93 19.29 16.01
C SER A 227 13.82 20.37 17.10
N ALA A 228 13.60 19.97 18.35
CA ALA A 228 13.60 20.90 19.50
C ALA A 228 14.99 21.50 19.79
N ALA A 229 16.07 20.84 19.35
CA ALA A 229 17.45 21.28 19.53
C ALA A 229 17.96 22.19 18.39
N GLY A 230 17.09 22.67 17.49
CA GLY A 230 17.43 23.67 16.47
C GLY A 230 18.30 23.17 15.31
N ARG A 231 18.39 21.85 15.08
CA ARG A 231 18.95 21.31 13.84
C ARG A 231 17.88 21.39 12.75
N GLU A 232 18.09 22.24 11.75
CA GLU A 232 17.19 22.32 10.59
C GLU A 232 17.08 20.96 9.89
N PRO A 233 15.87 20.42 9.69
CA PRO A 233 15.67 19.23 8.87
C PRO A 233 16.07 19.54 7.42
N LYS A 234 17.01 18.78 6.85
CA LYS A 234 17.32 18.87 5.41
C LYS A 234 16.19 18.22 4.61
N GLU A 235 15.46 19.06 3.88
CA GLU A 235 14.40 18.70 2.90
C GLU A 235 13.42 17.63 3.37
N GLU A 236 12.43 18.10 4.13
CA GLU A 236 11.21 17.36 4.39
C GLU A 236 10.42 17.19 3.08
N LEU A 237 10.43 15.99 2.49
CA LEU A 237 9.26 15.53 1.73
C LEU A 237 8.15 15.31 2.76
N THR A 238 7.54 16.41 3.18
CA THR A 238 6.28 16.41 3.92
C THR A 238 5.21 15.81 3.02
N VAL A 239 5.13 14.48 3.00
CA VAL A 239 3.81 13.88 2.88
C VAL A 239 3.13 14.21 4.20
N VAL A 240 2.51 15.40 4.28
CA VAL A 240 1.44 15.64 5.24
C VAL A 240 0.35 14.66 4.84
N ARG A 241 0.43 13.43 5.36
CA ARG A 241 -0.73 12.56 5.39
C ARG A 241 -1.66 13.27 6.35
N ASP A 242 -2.72 13.88 5.83
CA ASP A 242 -3.85 14.22 6.66
C ASP A 242 -4.38 12.91 7.26
N ASN A 243 -3.92 12.65 8.48
CA ASN A 243 -4.28 11.48 9.27
C ASN A 243 -5.55 11.74 10.09
N ASN A 244 -6.12 12.95 10.01
CA ASN A 244 -7.31 13.34 10.75
C ASN A 244 -8.60 13.03 9.99
N GLU A 245 -8.51 12.77 8.68
CA GLU A 245 -9.65 12.34 7.87
C GLU A 245 -9.53 10.89 7.39
N PRO A 246 -10.62 10.09 7.46
CA PRO A 246 -10.61 8.74 6.91
C PRO A 246 -10.49 8.80 5.38
N SER A 247 -9.92 7.75 4.79
CA SER A 247 -9.91 7.63 3.32
C SER A 247 -11.34 7.46 2.81
N ASP A 248 -11.67 7.97 1.62
CA ASP A 248 -13.04 7.91 1.06
C ASP A 248 -13.67 6.51 1.10
N TRP A 249 -12.87 5.46 0.84
CA TRP A 249 -13.34 4.08 0.86
C TRP A 249 -13.76 3.59 2.26
N ALA A 250 -13.14 4.11 3.32
CA ALA A 250 -13.38 3.74 4.71
C ALA A 250 -14.26 4.77 5.43
N LYS A 251 -14.63 5.87 4.76
CA LYS A 251 -15.32 7.00 5.40
C LYS A 251 -16.66 6.57 6.01
N LYS A 252 -17.45 5.77 5.29
CA LYS A 252 -18.73 5.25 5.78
C LYS A 252 -18.53 4.36 7.00
N ASP A 253 -17.66 3.35 6.90
CA ASP A 253 -17.40 2.39 7.97
C ASP A 253 -16.79 3.08 9.21
N TRP A 254 -15.98 4.13 9.00
CA TRP A 254 -15.42 4.94 10.07
C TRP A 254 -16.47 5.77 10.82
N GLU A 255 -17.41 6.40 10.10
CA GLU A 255 -18.53 7.11 10.74
C GLU A 255 -19.44 6.15 11.51
N GLU A 256 -19.79 5.00 10.90
CA GLU A 256 -20.60 3.96 11.53
C GLU A 256 -19.92 3.41 12.80
N ALA A 257 -18.61 3.16 12.76
CA ALA A 257 -17.88 2.68 13.93
C ALA A 257 -17.78 3.72 15.05
N LYS A 258 -17.79 5.02 14.75
CA LYS A 258 -17.88 6.09 15.76
C LYS A 258 -19.29 6.22 16.33
N GLU A 259 -20.32 6.13 15.50
CA GLU A 259 -21.72 6.17 15.91
C GLU A 259 -22.06 5.04 16.87
N ASN A 260 -21.52 3.84 16.61
CA ASN A 260 -21.63 2.67 17.49
C ASN A 260 -20.67 2.70 18.70
N GLY A 261 -19.92 3.79 18.88
CA GLY A 261 -19.04 4.02 20.04
C GLY A 261 -17.74 3.21 20.06
N TYR A 262 -17.40 2.48 19.00
CA TYR A 262 -16.17 1.68 18.94
C TYR A 262 -14.93 2.56 18.97
N PHE A 263 -14.92 3.63 18.18
CA PHE A 263 -13.82 4.61 18.13
C PHE A 263 -14.30 5.98 18.61
N ILE A 264 -13.49 6.65 19.43
CA ILE A 264 -13.75 8.00 19.96
C ILE A 264 -12.70 9.03 19.53
N GLY A 265 -11.72 8.59 18.74
CA GLY A 265 -10.57 9.41 18.31
C GLY A 265 -10.80 10.10 16.96
N LYS A 266 -9.99 11.13 16.70
CA LYS A 266 -9.98 11.89 15.42
C LYS A 266 -8.92 11.39 14.43
N ARG A 267 -8.35 10.20 14.64
CA ARG A 267 -7.07 9.77 14.02
C ARG A 267 -7.22 8.42 13.27
N PRO A 268 -8.03 8.36 12.19
CA PRO A 268 -8.36 7.10 11.47
C PRO A 268 -7.20 6.37 10.83
N LYS A 269 -6.07 7.06 10.58
CA LYS A 269 -4.91 6.49 9.88
C LYS A 269 -3.74 6.20 10.83
N GLU A 270 -3.97 6.25 12.15
CA GLU A 270 -2.94 5.96 13.14
C GLU A 270 -2.94 4.51 13.59
N ASN A 271 -1.74 4.05 13.95
CA ASN A 271 -1.57 2.73 14.54
C ASN A 271 -2.18 2.72 15.94
N MET A 272 -2.97 1.69 16.23
CA MET A 272 -3.66 1.53 17.51
C MET A 272 -2.77 0.77 18.52
N THR A 273 -2.71 1.24 19.76
CA THR A 273 -1.98 0.56 20.85
C THR A 273 -2.72 -0.68 21.33
N ARG A 274 -2.02 -1.60 22.02
CA ARG A 274 -2.66 -2.80 22.61
C ARG A 274 -3.73 -2.46 23.64
N GLU A 275 -3.57 -1.35 24.37
CA GLU A 275 -4.56 -0.85 25.34
C GLU A 275 -5.81 -0.34 24.62
N GLU A 276 -5.65 0.43 23.54
CA GLU A 276 -6.78 0.88 22.72
C GLU A 276 -7.49 -0.29 22.04
N VAL A 277 -6.75 -1.30 21.54
CA VAL A 277 -7.33 -2.56 21.03
C VAL A 277 -8.18 -3.22 22.10
N ALA A 278 -7.67 -3.35 23.33
CA ALA A 278 -8.41 -3.96 24.44
C ALA A 278 -9.72 -3.20 24.75
N VAL A 279 -9.69 -1.87 24.70
CA VAL A 279 -10.88 -1.03 24.85
C VAL A 279 -11.89 -1.26 23.73
N VAL A 280 -11.45 -1.24 22.46
CA VAL A 280 -12.32 -1.46 21.30
C VAL A 280 -12.93 -2.86 21.34
N VAL A 281 -12.13 -3.89 21.62
CA VAL A 281 -12.58 -5.28 21.75
C VAL A 281 -13.60 -5.42 22.89
N ASN A 282 -13.38 -4.78 24.02
CA ASN A 282 -14.32 -4.84 25.12
C ASN A 282 -15.65 -4.12 24.80
N ARG A 283 -15.62 -2.98 24.10
CA ARG A 283 -16.83 -2.30 23.63
C ARG A 283 -17.63 -3.17 22.65
N LEU A 284 -16.93 -3.79 21.70
CA LEU A 284 -17.54 -4.73 20.77
C LEU A 284 -18.19 -5.91 21.50
N ARG A 285 -17.49 -6.50 22.48
CA ARG A 285 -18.03 -7.57 23.32
C ARG A 285 -19.29 -7.12 24.07
N GLN A 286 -19.30 -5.93 24.66
CA GLN A 286 -20.47 -5.44 25.40
C GLN A 286 -21.67 -5.21 24.47
N ASN A 287 -21.47 -4.63 23.28
CA ASN A 287 -22.54 -4.46 22.30
C ASN A 287 -23.13 -5.81 21.86
N PHE A 288 -22.29 -6.83 21.64
CA PHE A 288 -22.78 -8.19 21.36
C PHE A 288 -23.57 -8.78 22.53
N LEU A 289 -23.13 -8.60 23.77
CA LEU A 289 -23.85 -9.10 24.93
C LEU A 289 -25.22 -8.43 25.08
N THR A 290 -25.31 -7.12 24.85
CA THR A 290 -26.58 -6.38 24.84
C THR A 290 -27.52 -6.92 23.77
N LEU A 291 -27.05 -7.07 22.53
CA LEU A 291 -27.85 -7.60 21.42
C LEU A 291 -28.35 -9.02 21.69
N ILE A 292 -27.50 -9.87 22.29
CA ILE A 292 -27.89 -11.23 22.69
C ILE A 292 -29.01 -11.19 23.72
N GLU A 293 -28.93 -10.29 24.70
CA GLU A 293 -29.93 -10.20 25.75
C GLU A 293 -31.27 -9.64 25.24
N GLU A 294 -31.23 -8.65 24.34
CA GLU A 294 -32.40 -8.10 23.65
C GLU A 294 -33.09 -9.19 22.79
N ASN A 295 -32.32 -9.92 21.97
CA ASN A 295 -32.87 -11.01 21.16
C ASN A 295 -33.48 -12.12 22.03
N LYS A 296 -32.86 -12.46 23.16
CA LYS A 296 -33.44 -13.44 24.11
C LYS A 296 -34.77 -12.97 24.66
N LYS A 297 -34.92 -11.67 24.91
CA LYS A 297 -36.16 -11.07 25.37
C LYS A 297 -37.23 -11.13 24.27
N GLU A 298 -36.91 -10.70 23.05
CA GLU A 298 -37.85 -10.76 21.91
C GLU A 298 -38.32 -12.20 21.65
N ILE A 299 -37.42 -13.18 21.68
CA ILE A 299 -37.77 -14.61 21.52
C ILE A 299 -38.71 -15.06 22.64
N ARG A 300 -38.52 -14.59 23.87
CA ARG A 300 -39.40 -14.92 25.00
C ARG A 300 -40.78 -14.31 24.80
N ASP A 301 -40.84 -13.03 24.44
CA ASP A 301 -42.09 -12.31 24.21
C ASP A 301 -42.90 -12.97 23.07
N LEU A 302 -42.22 -13.35 21.97
CA LEU A 302 -42.84 -14.09 20.85
C LEU A 302 -43.37 -15.47 21.27
N ARG A 303 -42.64 -16.20 22.12
CA ARG A 303 -43.11 -17.50 22.64
C ARG A 303 -44.39 -17.33 23.47
N GLU A 304 -44.43 -16.33 24.34
CA GLU A 304 -45.61 -16.02 25.16
C GLU A 304 -46.81 -15.57 24.31
N GLU A 305 -46.58 -14.91 23.17
CA GLU A 305 -47.63 -14.55 22.22
C GLU A 305 -48.16 -15.79 21.46
N ILE A 306 -47.29 -16.66 20.98
CA ILE A 306 -47.67 -17.93 20.33
C ILE A 306 -48.49 -18.80 21.28
N ASP A 307 -48.07 -18.92 22.55
CA ASP A 307 -48.78 -19.70 23.56
C ASP A 307 -50.18 -19.11 23.86
N ARG A 308 -50.32 -17.78 23.81
CA ARG A 308 -51.61 -17.10 23.95
C ARG A 308 -52.55 -17.31 22.76
N LEU A 309 -52.01 -17.42 21.55
CA LEU A 309 -52.80 -17.67 20.33
C LEU A 309 -53.16 -19.15 20.14
N SER A 310 -52.46 -20.04 20.84
CA SER A 310 -52.65 -21.50 20.73
C SER A 310 -53.59 -22.08 21.79
N ASN A 311 -54.10 -21.25 22.71
CA ASN A 311 -55.10 -21.57 23.72
C ASN A 311 -56.40 -20.80 23.45
#